data_AF-A0A4Q7MQB1-F1
#
_entry.id   AF-A0A4Q7MQB1-F1
#
_cell.length_a   1.000
_cell.length_b   1.000
_cell.length_c   1.000
_cell.angle_alpha   90.00
_cell.angle_beta   90.00
_cell.angle_gamma   90.00
#
_symmetry.space_group_name_H-M   'P 1'
#
loop_
_entity.id
_entity.type
_entity.pdbx_description
1 polymer ?
#
loop_
_entity_poly.entity_id
_entity_poly.type
_entity_poly.pdbx_seq_one_letter_code
_entity_poly.pdbx_strand_id
1 'polypeptide(L)'
;MLNLKPGTTAVFLLTLLMLLAFRPVIAHPGDSLVNKLSRTKKPDQQIFILHQLYQISRYENIHEAEKYMMSAIDIGMKTSNTASLVTSYRQLAALYEQQRNYMQAHLFYQEAQKTAVESDMAEILPELNYHIGVALCRLDRYAEALTYLQHASLASSPEQHVIRPKAALFQAFCYFEAEQEDKAFQQIDSLLGAAKKPEDLPLIAFYNYELQYFWNHRKEWVKALPLNEAAIQLFMEHNNDHYAILAMKDRAEIYLTLDSVNRAADYLRRALNGINSAGSFNYLKPAILDGLATCYRKLNDNILSQSYERQSKMLRDSMSAKGKAAMMPIQSVSYPGVLPYKKTSIGGLNNWQSRLTPLLLFVFGSLSLVIWFRYRKIKSNINREKAAALETARRVADQEKQIAIREAYEQLEKEKEDAVHEARGLVEKVREEARTLQAQIATTSVLLANKTEYLQQLQEKLYTSNNEDCRRFAKEIKSNIGDNDYWGEFIRSFNLLHQHTIDKITKKHPDLTPNEVKLTCFVLAGMNNKEIAGVFSVEPESVKKARYRLKKKLKLTEEESLRSYLEQLQ
;
A
#
# COMPACT_ATOMS: atom_id res chain seq x y z
N MET A 1 65.80 -15.11 42.95
CA MET A 1 65.84 -16.46 43.53
C MET A 1 64.63 -17.25 43.04
N LEU A 2 64.84 -18.17 42.11
CA LEU A 2 64.19 -19.48 42.01
C LEU A 2 64.81 -20.18 40.79
N ASN A 3 65.90 -20.91 41.05
CA ASN A 3 66.53 -21.83 40.10
C ASN A 3 65.57 -23.00 39.88
N LEU A 4 64.72 -22.89 38.86
CA LEU A 4 63.91 -24.02 38.39
C LEU A 4 64.73 -24.80 37.36
N LYS A 5 65.00 -26.07 37.68
CA LYS A 5 65.74 -27.02 36.84
C LYS A 5 65.12 -27.08 35.42
N PRO A 6 65.91 -27.28 34.35
CA PRO A 6 65.41 -27.26 32.96
C PRO A 6 64.34 -28.32 32.64
N GLY A 7 64.09 -29.29 33.53
CA GLY A 7 62.96 -30.21 33.43
C GLY A 7 61.63 -29.67 33.96
N THR A 8 61.62 -28.74 34.93
CA THR A 8 60.37 -28.24 35.52
C THR A 8 59.71 -27.16 34.69
N THR A 9 60.48 -26.37 33.92
CA THR A 9 59.94 -25.42 32.94
C THR A 9 59.29 -26.12 31.75
N ALA A 10 59.87 -27.23 31.29
CA ALA A 10 59.28 -28.06 30.25
C ALA A 10 57.97 -28.73 30.71
N VAL A 11 57.92 -29.24 31.94
CA VAL A 11 56.69 -29.79 32.53
C VAL A 11 55.64 -28.69 32.74
N PHE A 12 56.01 -27.49 33.18
CA PHE A 12 55.08 -26.36 33.31
C PHE A 12 54.54 -25.88 31.96
N LEU A 13 55.37 -25.84 30.91
CA LEU A 13 54.95 -25.52 29.55
C LEU A 13 54.06 -26.61 28.94
N LEU A 14 54.35 -27.88 29.24
CA LEU A 14 53.52 -29.01 28.82
C LEU A 14 52.18 -29.07 29.57
N THR A 15 52.15 -28.75 30.86
CA THR A 15 50.89 -28.65 31.62
C THR A 15 50.11 -27.41 31.22
N LEU A 16 50.76 -26.28 30.91
CA LEU A 16 50.11 -25.08 30.35
C LEU A 16 49.58 -25.34 28.93
N LEU A 17 50.34 -26.05 28.08
CA LEU A 17 49.90 -26.49 26.75
C LEU A 17 48.80 -27.55 26.84
N MET A 18 48.84 -28.45 27.82
CA MET A 18 47.74 -29.38 28.08
C MET A 18 46.51 -28.66 28.64
N LEU A 19 46.65 -27.62 29.47
CA LEU A 19 45.55 -26.78 29.95
C LEU A 19 44.99 -25.86 28.85
N LEU A 20 45.81 -25.49 27.86
CA LEU A 20 45.36 -24.77 26.65
C LEU A 20 44.75 -25.71 25.61
N ALA A 21 45.22 -26.97 25.52
CA ALA A 21 44.66 -28.02 24.66
C ALA A 21 43.41 -28.69 25.27
N PHE A 22 43.31 -28.71 26.60
CA PHE A 22 42.13 -29.02 27.41
C PHE A 22 41.55 -27.74 28.02
N ARG A 23 41.46 -26.65 27.24
CA ARG A 23 40.27 -25.83 27.44
C ARG A 23 39.11 -26.78 27.13
N PRO A 24 38.17 -27.06 28.06
CA PRO A 24 36.94 -27.69 27.64
C PRO A 24 36.46 -26.84 26.48
N VAL A 25 36.25 -27.47 25.31
CA VAL A 25 35.43 -26.85 24.28
C VAL A 25 34.15 -26.54 25.03
N ILE A 26 33.98 -25.28 25.45
CA ILE A 26 32.73 -24.81 25.98
C ILE A 26 31.84 -25.01 24.77
N ALA A 27 31.08 -26.11 24.76
CA ALA A 27 30.21 -26.46 23.66
C ALA A 27 29.46 -25.19 23.31
N HIS A 28 29.54 -24.76 22.05
CA HIS A 28 28.86 -23.53 21.65
C HIS A 28 27.40 -23.68 22.13
N PRO A 29 26.77 -22.67 22.72
CA PRO A 29 25.38 -22.80 23.17
C PRO A 29 24.47 -23.37 22.06
N GLY A 30 24.80 -23.06 20.80
CA GLY A 30 24.24 -23.65 19.59
C GLY A 30 24.44 -25.17 19.44
N ASP A 31 25.62 -25.72 19.73
CA ASP A 31 25.92 -27.16 19.57
C ASP A 31 25.05 -28.04 20.49
N SER A 32 24.78 -27.55 21.71
CA SER A 32 23.87 -28.22 22.65
C SER A 32 22.43 -28.16 22.15
N LEU A 33 22.01 -27.03 21.59
CA LEU A 33 20.67 -26.83 21.03
C LEU A 33 20.44 -27.63 19.74
N VAL A 34 21.44 -27.74 18.85
CA VAL A 34 21.36 -28.58 17.65
C VAL A 34 21.21 -30.06 18.03
N ASN A 35 21.95 -30.53 19.04
CA ASN A 35 21.79 -31.87 19.59
C ASN A 35 20.43 -32.09 20.28
N LYS A 36 19.89 -31.04 20.92
CA LYS A 36 18.55 -31.09 21.51
C LYS A 36 17.47 -31.15 20.42
N LEU A 37 17.62 -30.38 19.34
CA LEU A 37 16.71 -30.37 18.21
C LEU A 37 16.59 -31.75 17.56
N SER A 38 17.73 -32.43 17.32
CA SER A 38 17.76 -33.76 16.68
C SER A 38 17.07 -34.86 17.50
N ARG A 39 16.96 -34.68 18.82
CA ARG A 39 16.30 -35.62 19.74
C ARG A 39 14.84 -35.25 20.05
N THR A 40 14.41 -34.04 19.71
CA THR A 40 13.08 -33.53 20.03
C THR A 40 12.08 -33.99 18.97
N LYS A 41 10.99 -34.65 19.40
CA LYS A 41 9.92 -35.13 18.50
C LYS A 41 8.69 -34.23 18.44
N LYS A 42 8.48 -33.38 19.46
CA LYS A 42 7.31 -32.50 19.53
C LYS A 42 7.52 -31.27 18.63
N PRO A 43 6.65 -30.98 17.65
CA PRO A 43 6.82 -29.87 16.73
C PRO A 43 6.98 -28.50 17.39
N ASP A 44 6.16 -28.18 18.40
CA ASP A 44 6.25 -26.87 19.08
C ASP A 44 7.59 -26.68 19.80
N GLN A 45 8.14 -27.76 20.37
CA GLN A 45 9.46 -27.73 21.00
C GLN A 45 10.58 -27.62 19.96
N GLN A 46 10.43 -28.22 18.78
CA GLN A 46 11.37 -28.06 17.68
C GLN A 46 11.40 -26.61 17.19
N ILE A 47 10.23 -26.01 16.97
CA ILE A 47 10.10 -24.59 16.57
C ILE A 47 10.76 -23.69 17.62
N PHE A 48 10.47 -23.89 18.90
CA PHE A 48 11.09 -23.12 19.98
C PHE A 48 12.62 -23.19 19.96
N ILE A 49 13.18 -24.39 19.78
CA ILE A 49 14.64 -24.58 19.68
C ILE A 49 15.20 -23.90 18.42
N LEU A 50 14.48 -23.94 17.30
CA LEU A 50 14.88 -23.26 16.06
C LEU A 50 14.91 -21.74 16.22
N HIS A 51 13.94 -21.15 16.93
CA HIS A 51 14.00 -19.73 17.27
C HIS A 51 15.21 -19.39 18.17
N GLN A 52 15.54 -20.24 19.14
CA GLN A 52 16.74 -20.06 19.98
C GLN A 52 18.02 -20.11 19.14
N LEU A 53 18.12 -21.09 18.24
CA LEU A 53 19.25 -21.23 17.31
C LEU A 53 19.36 -20.04 16.37
N TYR A 54 18.23 -19.50 15.89
CA TYR A 54 18.19 -18.27 15.12
C TYR A 54 18.74 -17.07 15.91
N GLN A 55 18.35 -16.90 17.18
CA GLN A 55 18.82 -15.77 17.99
C GLN A 55 20.34 -15.77 18.17
N ILE A 56 20.96 -16.96 18.24
CA ILE A 56 22.42 -17.13 18.32
C ILE A 56 23.05 -16.86 16.94
N SER A 57 22.54 -17.52 15.91
CA SER A 57 23.16 -17.50 14.58
C SER A 57 22.94 -16.20 13.79
N ARG A 58 21.91 -15.41 14.07
CA ARG A 58 21.58 -14.20 13.28
C ARG A 58 22.72 -13.17 13.18
N TYR A 59 23.62 -13.14 14.16
CA TYR A 59 24.77 -12.24 14.17
C TYR A 59 26.09 -12.92 13.78
N GLU A 60 26.17 -14.25 13.87
CA GLU A 60 27.39 -15.02 13.62
C GLU A 60 27.42 -15.62 12.21
N ASN A 61 26.30 -16.21 11.79
CA ASN A 61 26.14 -16.92 10.53
C ASN A 61 24.71 -16.77 9.99
N ILE A 62 24.52 -15.73 9.17
CA ILE A 62 23.23 -15.38 8.56
C ILE A 62 22.63 -16.54 7.77
N HIS A 63 23.44 -17.35 7.08
CA HIS A 63 22.94 -18.47 6.28
C HIS A 63 22.36 -19.59 7.17
N GLU A 64 22.96 -19.84 8.33
CA GLU A 64 22.39 -20.77 9.31
C GLU A 64 21.12 -20.21 9.95
N ALA A 65 21.10 -18.92 10.26
CA ALA A 65 19.92 -18.24 10.79
C ALA A 65 18.72 -18.35 9.84
N GLU A 66 18.94 -18.09 8.55
CA GLU A 66 17.97 -18.28 7.48
C GLU A 66 17.46 -19.72 7.44
N LYS A 67 18.38 -20.71 7.44
CA LYS A 67 18.02 -22.14 7.43
C LYS A 67 17.17 -22.54 8.64
N TYR A 68 17.50 -22.07 9.84
CA TYR A 68 16.72 -22.38 11.04
C TYR A 68 15.31 -21.80 10.96
N MET A 69 15.17 -20.58 10.46
CA MET A 69 13.87 -19.94 10.34
C MET A 69 13.00 -20.57 9.24
N MET A 70 13.59 -20.92 8.09
CA MET A 70 12.89 -21.68 7.05
C MET A 70 12.41 -23.05 7.56
N SER A 71 13.21 -23.70 8.40
CA SER A 71 12.82 -24.97 9.04
C SER A 71 11.68 -24.77 10.04
N ALA A 72 11.67 -23.67 10.79
CA ALA A 72 10.58 -23.35 11.73
C ALA A 72 9.27 -23.08 10.99
N ILE A 73 9.35 -22.38 9.84
CA ILE A 73 8.21 -22.13 8.95
C ILE A 73 7.65 -23.46 8.40
N ASP A 74 8.49 -24.35 7.87
CA ASP A 74 8.05 -25.65 7.34
C ASP A 74 7.32 -26.50 8.40
N ILE A 75 7.86 -26.55 9.63
CA ILE A 75 7.20 -27.26 10.73
C ILE A 75 5.88 -26.56 11.11
N GLY A 76 5.89 -25.23 11.21
CA GLY A 76 4.69 -24.44 11.55
C GLY A 76 3.56 -24.59 10.52
N MET A 77 3.88 -24.70 9.23
CA MET A 77 2.90 -24.97 8.17
C MET A 77 2.30 -26.37 8.33
N LYS A 78 3.12 -27.37 8.63
CA LYS A 78 2.67 -28.77 8.81
C LYS A 78 1.80 -28.97 10.04
N THR A 79 2.01 -28.16 11.08
CA THR A 79 1.24 -28.25 12.33
C THR A 79 0.13 -27.22 12.46
N SER A 80 -0.07 -26.38 11.45
CA SER A 80 -1.02 -25.25 11.49
C SER A 80 -0.84 -24.34 12.71
N ASN A 81 0.40 -24.19 13.21
CA ASN A 81 0.71 -23.32 14.35
C ASN A 81 0.93 -21.89 13.84
N THR A 82 -0.15 -21.14 13.73
CA THR A 82 -0.18 -19.81 13.11
C THR A 82 0.62 -18.75 13.88
N ALA A 83 0.63 -18.79 15.22
CA ALA A 83 1.39 -17.85 16.05
C ALA A 83 2.91 -18.00 15.83
N SER A 84 3.38 -19.24 15.71
CA SER A 84 4.77 -19.54 15.39
C SER A 84 5.13 -19.16 13.96
N LEU A 85 4.20 -19.33 13.00
CA LEU A 85 4.38 -18.92 11.62
C LEU A 85 4.57 -17.41 11.49
N VAL A 86 3.69 -16.61 12.08
CA VAL A 86 3.80 -15.14 12.07
C VAL A 86 5.14 -14.70 12.66
N THR A 87 5.53 -15.29 13.80
CA THR A 87 6.81 -14.97 14.45
C THR A 87 8.00 -15.35 13.57
N SER A 88 7.92 -16.51 12.90
CA SER A 88 9.00 -17.00 12.05
C SER A 88 9.18 -16.16 10.79
N TYR A 89 8.08 -15.85 10.10
CA TYR A 89 8.10 -14.96 8.94
C TYR A 89 8.63 -13.57 9.30
N ARG A 90 8.18 -12.99 10.41
CA ARG A 90 8.65 -11.68 10.88
C ARG A 90 10.15 -11.68 11.18
N GLN A 91 10.67 -12.72 11.81
CA GLN A 91 12.10 -12.83 12.11
C GLN A 91 12.94 -13.04 10.85
N LEU A 92 12.47 -13.86 9.91
CA LEU A 92 13.11 -14.04 8.61
C LEU A 92 13.13 -12.75 7.79
N ALA A 93 12.00 -12.02 7.78
CA ALA A 93 11.89 -10.73 7.11
C ALA A 93 12.89 -9.71 7.70
N ALA A 94 13.00 -9.63 9.02
CA ALA A 94 13.97 -8.77 9.70
C ALA A 94 15.42 -9.14 9.33
N LEU A 95 15.72 -10.44 9.16
CA LEU A 95 17.04 -10.90 8.72
C LEU A 95 17.34 -10.43 7.28
N TYR A 96 16.35 -10.45 6.37
CA TYR A 96 16.52 -9.90 5.03
C TYR A 96 16.61 -8.37 5.01
N GLU A 97 15.88 -7.69 5.90
CA GLU A 97 15.96 -6.23 6.07
C GLU A 97 17.38 -5.81 6.50
N GLN A 98 18.00 -6.56 7.43
CA GLN A 98 19.40 -6.36 7.82
C GLN A 98 20.38 -6.53 6.66
N GLN A 99 20.06 -7.41 5.71
CA GLN A 99 20.83 -7.61 4.49
C GLN A 99 20.51 -6.59 3.39
N ARG A 100 19.60 -5.64 3.64
CA ARG A 100 19.05 -4.68 2.67
C ARG A 100 18.35 -5.35 1.48
N ASN A 101 17.93 -6.61 1.65
CA ASN A 101 17.09 -7.29 0.68
C ASN A 101 15.61 -6.93 0.98
N TYR A 102 15.27 -5.66 0.75
CA TYR A 102 13.96 -5.11 1.09
C TYR A 102 12.81 -5.78 0.33
N MET A 103 13.08 -6.33 -0.86
CA MET A 103 12.11 -7.11 -1.62
C MET A 103 11.73 -8.40 -0.88
N GLN A 104 12.71 -9.19 -0.44
CA GLN A 104 12.44 -10.41 0.32
C GLN A 104 11.83 -10.09 1.69
N ALA A 105 12.34 -9.06 2.37
CA ALA A 105 11.78 -8.60 3.64
C ALA A 105 10.29 -8.24 3.49
N HIS A 106 9.94 -7.47 2.46
CA HIS A 106 8.56 -7.10 2.16
C HIS A 106 7.66 -8.34 1.96
N LEU A 107 8.08 -9.30 1.14
CA LEU A 107 7.32 -10.53 0.89
C LEU A 107 7.05 -11.32 2.19
N PHE A 108 8.08 -11.55 3.00
CA PHE A 108 7.91 -12.28 4.26
C PHE A 108 7.09 -11.51 5.29
N TYR A 109 7.18 -10.18 5.34
CA TYR A 109 6.29 -9.39 6.19
C TYR A 109 4.82 -9.45 5.71
N GLN A 110 4.57 -9.51 4.40
CA GLN A 110 3.23 -9.70 3.85
C GLN A 110 2.67 -11.08 4.19
N GLU A 111 3.47 -12.14 4.10
CA GLU A 111 3.06 -13.49 4.54
C GLU A 111 2.76 -13.53 6.04
N ALA A 112 3.57 -12.85 6.86
CA ALA A 112 3.30 -12.70 8.29
C ALA A 112 1.97 -11.97 8.54
N GLN A 113 1.70 -10.89 7.80
CA GLN A 113 0.46 -10.12 7.90
C GLN A 113 -0.75 -10.94 7.49
N LYS A 114 -0.69 -11.61 6.34
CA LYS A 114 -1.75 -12.48 5.84
C LYS A 114 -2.10 -13.56 6.86
N THR A 115 -1.08 -14.26 7.36
CA THR A 115 -1.25 -15.31 8.39
C THR A 115 -1.88 -14.74 9.68
N ALA A 116 -1.47 -13.53 10.09
CA ALA A 116 -2.01 -12.86 11.26
C ALA A 116 -3.49 -12.48 11.09
N VAL A 117 -3.89 -12.00 9.91
CA VAL A 117 -5.29 -11.67 9.59
C VAL A 117 -6.16 -12.93 9.58
N GLU A 118 -5.70 -14.00 8.93
CA GLU A 118 -6.42 -15.28 8.87
C GLU A 118 -6.60 -15.93 10.26
N SER A 119 -5.74 -15.58 11.21
CA SER A 119 -5.73 -16.12 12.57
C SER A 119 -6.28 -15.16 13.64
N ASP A 120 -6.91 -14.06 13.23
CA ASP A 120 -7.49 -13.02 14.11
C ASP A 120 -6.49 -12.41 15.12
N MET A 121 -5.22 -12.28 14.71
CA MET A 121 -4.15 -11.69 15.52
C MET A 121 -4.05 -10.18 15.28
N ALA A 122 -5.12 -9.45 15.58
CA ALA A 122 -5.21 -8.01 15.30
C ALA A 122 -4.08 -7.19 15.98
N GLU A 123 -3.62 -7.64 17.16
CA GLU A 123 -2.62 -6.91 17.95
C GLU A 123 -1.27 -6.76 17.23
N ILE A 124 -0.83 -7.71 16.42
CA ILE A 124 0.49 -7.63 15.76
C ILE A 124 0.47 -6.82 14.44
N LEU A 125 -0.72 -6.54 13.91
CA LEU A 125 -0.88 -5.89 12.61
C LEU A 125 -0.23 -4.51 12.51
N PRO A 126 -0.29 -3.61 13.51
CA PRO A 126 0.39 -2.31 13.43
C PRO A 126 1.91 -2.42 13.30
N GLU A 127 2.53 -3.39 13.98
CA GLU A 127 3.98 -3.66 13.85
C GLU A 127 4.31 -4.15 12.44
N LEU A 128 3.54 -5.12 11.92
CA LEU A 128 3.75 -5.67 10.58
C LEU A 128 3.54 -4.59 9.50
N ASN A 129 2.48 -3.80 9.62
CA ASN A 129 2.20 -2.66 8.75
C ASN A 129 3.35 -1.64 8.75
N TYR A 130 3.94 -1.36 9.92
CA TYR A 130 5.09 -0.48 10.03
C TYR A 130 6.28 -1.04 9.23
N HIS A 131 6.64 -2.31 9.43
CA HIS A 131 7.76 -2.93 8.72
C HIS A 131 7.53 -3.05 7.20
N ILE A 132 6.31 -3.38 6.77
CA ILE A 132 5.92 -3.40 5.35
C ILE A 132 6.08 -2.00 4.75
N GLY A 133 5.56 -0.98 5.45
CA GLY A 133 5.67 0.41 5.03
C GLY A 133 7.12 0.88 4.89
N VAL A 134 7.98 0.56 5.86
CA VAL A 134 9.42 0.87 5.79
C VAL A 134 10.08 0.16 4.61
N ALA A 135 9.83 -1.14 4.43
CA ALA A 135 10.38 -1.90 3.31
C ALA A 135 9.95 -1.31 1.96
N LEU A 136 8.70 -0.87 1.83
CA LEU A 136 8.17 -0.20 0.63
C LEU A 136 8.79 1.20 0.41
N CYS A 137 8.95 2.03 1.45
CA CYS A 137 9.67 3.31 1.30
C CYS A 137 11.12 3.05 0.83
N ARG A 138 11.78 1.93 1.23
CA ARG A 138 13.13 1.56 0.75
C ARG A 138 13.17 0.96 -0.66
N LEU A 139 12.02 0.63 -1.22
CA LEU A 139 11.84 0.16 -2.61
C LEU A 139 11.29 1.27 -3.52
N ASP A 140 11.28 2.52 -3.04
CA ASP A 140 10.76 3.69 -3.74
C ASP A 140 9.26 3.60 -4.10
N ARG A 141 8.51 2.77 -3.37
CA ARG A 141 7.04 2.58 -3.53
C ARG A 141 6.27 3.42 -2.52
N TYR A 142 6.46 4.74 -2.55
CA TYR A 142 6.01 5.65 -1.49
C TYR A 142 4.49 5.70 -1.31
N ALA A 143 3.72 5.67 -2.39
CA ALA A 143 2.24 5.70 -2.30
C ALA A 143 1.68 4.49 -1.56
N GLU A 144 2.21 3.30 -1.84
CA GLU A 144 1.81 2.07 -1.14
C GLU A 144 2.30 2.06 0.30
N ALA A 145 3.54 2.51 0.52
CA ALA A 145 4.10 2.64 1.86
C ALA A 145 3.24 3.52 2.76
N LEU A 146 2.73 4.65 2.26
CA LEU A 146 1.87 5.57 3.01
C LEU A 146 0.61 4.86 3.54
N THR A 147 -0.04 4.02 2.73
CA THR A 147 -1.22 3.24 3.15
C THR A 147 -0.89 2.35 4.35
N TYR A 148 0.18 1.55 4.24
CA TYR A 148 0.61 0.67 5.34
C TYR A 148 1.02 1.46 6.58
N LEU A 149 1.76 2.56 6.42
CA LEU A 149 2.18 3.39 7.56
C LEU A 149 1.00 4.11 8.23
N GLN A 150 -0.05 4.46 7.49
CA GLN A 150 -1.30 5.00 8.05
C GLN A 150 -2.00 3.95 8.92
N HIS A 151 -2.09 2.71 8.44
CA HIS A 151 -2.62 1.60 9.24
C HIS A 151 -1.75 1.32 10.48
N ALA A 152 -0.43 1.41 10.37
CA ALA A 152 0.47 1.28 11.53
C ALA A 152 0.25 2.38 12.59
N SER A 153 -0.24 3.56 12.17
CA SER A 153 -0.53 4.69 13.05
C SER A 153 -1.82 4.52 13.86
N LEU A 154 -2.62 3.50 13.56
CA LEU A 154 -3.81 3.08 14.33
C LEU A 154 -3.45 2.24 15.57
N ALA A 155 -2.16 1.98 15.81
CA ALA A 155 -1.68 1.34 17.02
C ALA A 155 -2.31 1.97 18.27
N SER A 156 -3.08 1.17 19.01
CA SER A 156 -3.94 1.62 20.11
C SER A 156 -3.50 1.10 21.48
N SER A 157 -2.68 0.05 21.54
CA SER A 157 -2.25 -0.51 22.81
C SER A 157 -1.09 0.28 23.44
N PRO A 158 -1.02 0.34 24.78
CA PRO A 158 0.07 1.03 25.50
C PRO A 158 1.47 0.49 25.13
N GLU A 159 1.57 -0.81 24.87
CA GLU A 159 2.81 -1.49 24.48
C GLU A 159 3.30 -1.08 23.07
N GLN A 160 2.40 -0.57 22.22
CA GLN A 160 2.68 -0.14 20.85
C GLN A 160 2.92 1.36 20.72
N HIS A 161 3.00 2.10 21.82
CA HIS A 161 3.22 3.55 21.82
C HIS A 161 4.49 3.97 21.06
N VAL A 162 5.45 3.05 20.88
CA VAL A 162 6.69 3.28 20.11
C VAL A 162 6.48 3.19 18.59
N ILE A 163 5.47 2.46 18.12
CA ILE A 163 5.24 2.20 16.69
C ILE A 163 4.65 3.43 16.01
N ARG A 164 3.64 4.05 16.63
CA ARG A 164 2.95 5.23 16.10
C ARG A 164 3.90 6.39 15.73
N PRO A 165 4.79 6.88 16.62
CA PRO A 165 5.74 7.95 16.28
C PRO A 165 6.72 7.54 15.17
N LYS A 166 7.14 6.26 15.12
CA LYS A 166 8.02 5.76 14.05
C LYS A 166 7.29 5.70 12.71
N ALA A 167 6.05 5.23 12.69
CA ALA A 167 5.23 5.19 11.48
C ALA A 167 4.98 6.61 10.94
N ALA A 168 4.63 7.55 11.81
CA ALA A 168 4.45 8.95 11.44
C ALA A 168 5.73 9.61 10.88
N LEU A 169 6.90 9.26 11.41
CA LEU A 169 8.18 9.71 10.87
C LEU A 169 8.42 9.20 9.44
N PHE A 170 8.21 7.91 9.20
CA PHE A 170 8.34 7.35 7.85
C PHE A 170 7.26 7.87 6.89
N GLN A 171 6.07 8.25 7.36
CA GLN A 171 5.10 8.97 6.53
C GLN A 171 5.64 10.32 6.10
N ALA A 172 6.27 11.08 7.02
CA ALA A 172 6.89 12.35 6.67
C ALA A 172 7.96 12.18 5.58
N PHE A 173 8.82 11.16 5.72
CA PHE A 173 9.79 10.79 4.69
C PHE A 173 9.10 10.47 3.36
N CYS A 174 8.10 9.60 3.37
CA CYS A 174 7.38 9.21 2.17
C CYS A 174 6.57 10.39 1.55
N TYR A 175 6.10 11.37 2.32
CA TYR A 175 5.54 12.62 1.79
C TYR A 175 6.61 13.52 1.14
N PHE A 176 7.80 13.59 1.73
CA PHE A 176 8.92 14.37 1.19
C PHE A 176 9.34 13.84 -0.18
N GLU A 177 9.56 12.53 -0.29
CA GLU A 177 9.92 11.87 -1.55
C GLU A 177 8.80 11.91 -2.60
N ALA A 178 7.54 12.03 -2.17
CA ALA A 178 6.38 12.22 -3.05
C ALA A 178 6.14 13.70 -3.42
N GLU A 179 7.15 14.56 -3.28
CA GLU A 179 7.10 16.00 -3.58
C GLU A 179 6.04 16.79 -2.78
N GLN A 180 5.56 16.25 -1.67
CA GLN A 180 4.61 16.88 -0.74
C GLN A 180 5.35 17.44 0.47
N GLU A 181 6.36 18.28 0.22
CA GLU A 181 7.31 18.75 1.24
C GLU A 181 6.62 19.46 2.42
N ASP A 182 5.63 20.32 2.17
CA ASP A 182 4.94 21.06 3.23
C ASP A 182 4.27 20.12 4.24
N LYS A 183 3.69 19.01 3.77
CA LYS A 183 3.11 17.99 4.64
C LYS A 183 4.19 17.26 5.44
N ALA A 184 5.34 16.99 4.84
CA ALA A 184 6.46 16.35 5.51
C ALA A 184 7.00 17.21 6.67
N PHE A 185 7.22 18.51 6.42
CA PHE A 185 7.64 19.46 7.46
C PHE A 185 6.60 19.60 8.57
N GLN A 186 5.33 19.80 8.21
CA GLN A 186 4.25 19.90 9.19
C GLN A 186 4.15 18.65 10.09
N GLN A 187 4.34 17.47 9.50
CA GLN A 187 4.31 16.21 10.23
C GLN A 187 5.48 16.09 11.21
N ILE A 188 6.72 16.41 10.79
CA ILE A 188 7.88 16.37 11.69
C ILE A 188 7.78 17.42 12.80
N ASP A 189 7.33 18.65 12.49
CA ASP A 189 7.16 19.70 13.49
C ASP A 189 6.12 19.31 14.56
N SER A 190 5.05 18.65 14.13
CA SER A 190 4.04 18.07 15.03
C SER A 190 4.65 17.00 15.96
N LEU A 191 5.48 16.10 15.41
CA LEU A 191 6.17 15.07 16.18
C LEU A 191 7.15 15.65 17.20
N LEU A 192 7.94 16.64 16.80
CA LEU A 192 8.85 17.38 17.69
C LEU A 192 8.08 18.11 18.79
N GLY A 193 6.95 18.74 18.47
CA GLY A 193 6.10 19.41 19.45
C GLY A 193 5.43 18.46 20.45
N ALA A 194 5.20 17.20 20.06
CA ALA A 194 4.63 16.17 20.92
C ALA A 194 5.67 15.49 21.84
N ALA A 195 6.92 15.38 21.38
CA ALA A 195 8.02 14.77 22.13
C ALA A 195 8.52 15.73 23.24
N LYS A 196 8.08 15.49 24.49
CA LYS A 196 8.36 16.40 25.63
C LYS A 196 9.05 15.71 26.80
N LYS A 197 9.09 14.38 26.83
CA LYS A 197 9.62 13.62 27.97
C LYS A 197 11.07 13.22 27.72
N PRO A 198 11.88 12.99 28.78
CA PRO A 198 13.21 12.42 28.63
C PRO A 198 13.23 11.07 27.89
N GLU A 199 12.16 10.29 28.05
CA GLU A 199 11.96 9.00 27.35
C GLU A 199 11.84 9.16 25.83
N ASP A 200 11.49 10.36 25.34
CA ASP A 200 11.34 10.66 23.92
C ASP A 200 12.67 11.07 23.25
N LEU A 201 13.76 11.25 24.01
CA LEU A 201 15.06 11.68 23.48
C LEU A 201 15.57 10.82 22.30
N PRO A 202 15.45 9.47 22.32
CA PRO A 202 15.80 8.67 21.16
C PRO A 202 14.95 8.99 19.92
N LEU A 203 13.65 9.29 20.09
CA LEU A 203 12.77 9.66 18.97
C LEU A 203 13.11 11.05 18.43
N ILE A 204 13.40 12.01 19.31
CA ILE A 204 13.87 13.36 18.94
C ILE A 204 15.14 13.28 18.08
N ALA A 205 16.06 12.36 18.40
CA ALA A 205 17.25 12.12 17.60
C ALA A 205 16.90 11.74 16.15
N PHE A 206 15.93 10.84 15.97
CA PHE A 206 15.43 10.46 14.65
C PHE A 206 14.72 11.60 13.93
N TYR A 207 13.90 12.39 14.64
CA TYR A 207 13.21 13.53 14.05
C TYR A 207 14.20 14.60 13.55
N ASN A 208 15.22 14.90 14.34
CA ASN A 208 16.28 15.81 13.93
C ASN A 208 17.07 15.27 12.74
N TYR A 209 17.30 13.96 12.68
CA TYR A 209 17.99 13.29 11.57
C TYR A 209 17.20 13.30 10.25
N GLU A 210 15.87 13.16 10.31
CA GLU A 210 15.03 13.29 9.10
C GLU A 210 14.84 14.77 8.72
N LEU A 211 14.66 15.67 9.71
CA LEU A 211 14.49 17.09 9.43
C LEU A 211 15.74 17.71 8.79
N GLN A 212 16.95 17.33 9.25
CA GLN A 212 18.18 17.78 8.60
C GLN A 212 18.28 17.27 7.16
N TYR A 213 17.77 16.06 6.88
CA TYR A 213 17.75 15.49 5.54
C TYR A 213 16.89 16.34 4.60
N PHE A 214 15.70 16.75 5.04
CA PHE A 214 14.82 17.64 4.28
C PHE A 214 15.47 19.00 3.99
N TRP A 215 16.08 19.62 5.01
CA TRP A 215 16.79 20.89 4.82
C TRP A 215 18.02 20.76 3.92
N ASN A 216 18.73 19.63 3.99
CA ASN A 216 19.88 19.36 3.12
C ASN A 216 19.45 19.22 1.65
N HIS A 217 18.33 18.56 1.37
CA HIS A 217 17.74 18.49 0.02
C HIS A 217 17.37 19.88 -0.53
N ARG A 218 16.86 20.78 0.33
CA ARG A 218 16.64 22.20 0.00
C ARG A 218 17.93 23.01 -0.11
N LYS A 219 19.09 22.41 0.14
CA LYS A 219 20.42 23.06 0.19
C LYS A 219 20.52 24.15 1.27
N GLU A 220 19.68 24.08 2.30
CA GLU A 220 19.62 25.00 3.43
C GLU A 220 20.53 24.49 4.57
N TRP A 221 21.84 24.42 4.29
CA TRP A 221 22.82 23.77 5.18
C TRP A 221 22.94 24.42 6.56
N VAL A 222 22.62 25.73 6.66
CA VAL A 222 22.59 26.48 7.91
C VAL A 222 21.57 25.90 8.89
N LYS A 223 20.45 25.37 8.37
CA LYS A 223 19.41 24.71 9.17
C LYS A 223 19.72 23.22 9.38
N ALA A 224 20.27 22.55 8.37
CA ALA A 224 20.57 21.12 8.44
C ALA A 224 21.69 20.78 9.44
N LEU A 225 22.80 21.53 9.44
CA LEU A 225 23.97 21.19 10.24
C LEU A 225 23.73 21.18 11.77
N PRO A 226 23.03 22.15 12.38
CA PRO A 226 22.71 22.10 13.81
C PRO A 226 21.85 20.89 14.19
N LEU A 227 20.83 20.58 13.39
CA LEU A 227 19.94 19.44 13.59
C LEU A 227 20.69 18.12 13.49
N ASN A 228 21.56 17.98 12.49
CA ASN A 228 22.40 16.82 12.32
C ASN A 228 23.38 16.62 13.49
N GLU A 229 23.97 17.70 14.03
CA GLU A 229 24.84 17.63 15.21
C GLU A 229 24.08 17.17 16.45
N ALA A 230 22.89 17.74 16.68
CA ALA A 230 22.01 17.33 17.79
C ALA A 230 21.63 15.84 17.67
N ALA A 231 21.30 15.36 16.47
CA ALA A 231 21.01 13.95 16.23
C ALA A 231 22.23 13.05 16.53
N ILE A 232 23.43 13.42 16.08
CA ILE A 232 24.68 12.70 16.32
C ILE A 232 24.95 12.54 17.83
N GLN A 233 24.78 13.63 18.60
CA GLN A 233 24.98 13.63 20.05
C GLN A 233 24.00 12.67 20.75
N LEU A 234 22.70 12.82 20.47
CA LEU A 234 21.67 11.97 21.06
C LEU A 234 21.84 10.49 20.68
N PHE A 235 22.21 10.18 19.43
CA PHE A 235 22.47 8.80 19.04
C PHE A 235 23.66 8.19 19.80
N MET A 236 24.74 8.95 20.02
CA MET A 236 25.87 8.46 20.82
C MET A 236 25.51 8.31 22.30
N GLU A 237 24.77 9.26 22.89
CA GLU A 237 24.33 9.18 24.30
C GLU A 237 23.45 7.96 24.58
N HIS A 238 22.66 7.54 23.58
CA HIS A 238 21.77 6.39 23.68
C HIS A 238 22.33 5.09 23.05
N ASN A 239 23.65 5.00 22.83
CA ASN A 239 24.34 3.82 22.27
C ASN A 239 23.76 3.33 20.93
N ASN A 240 23.27 4.25 20.09
CA ASN A 240 22.76 3.95 18.76
C ASN A 240 23.83 4.22 17.70
N ASP A 241 24.94 3.47 17.80
CA ASP A 241 26.13 3.63 16.97
C ASP A 241 25.83 3.63 15.47
N HIS A 242 24.87 2.80 15.05
CA HIS A 242 24.45 2.69 13.66
C HIS A 242 24.03 4.04 13.06
N TYR A 243 23.12 4.74 13.73
CA TYR A 243 22.59 6.01 13.25
C TYR A 243 23.54 7.17 13.53
N ALA A 244 24.36 7.09 14.59
CA ALA A 244 25.46 8.04 14.79
C ALA A 244 26.44 8.00 13.61
N ILE A 245 26.85 6.81 13.16
CA ILE A 245 27.77 6.62 12.02
C ILE A 245 27.14 7.13 10.72
N LEU A 246 25.86 6.84 10.48
CA LEU A 246 25.12 7.36 9.32
C LEU A 246 25.09 8.89 9.31
N ALA A 247 24.67 9.49 10.43
CA ALA A 247 24.57 10.94 10.56
C ALA A 247 25.93 11.64 10.42
N MET A 248 27.03 11.05 10.92
CA MET A 248 28.39 11.55 10.68
C MET A 248 28.79 11.48 9.20
N LYS A 249 28.44 10.40 8.51
CA LYS A 249 28.70 10.23 7.07
C LYS A 249 27.93 11.27 6.25
N ASP A 250 26.65 11.51 6.57
CA ASP A 250 25.84 12.52 5.87
C ASP A 250 26.34 13.95 6.16
N ARG A 251 26.76 14.23 7.39
CA ARG A 251 27.40 15.51 7.73
C ARG A 251 28.66 15.78 6.93
N ALA A 252 29.49 14.76 6.75
CA ALA A 252 30.70 14.88 5.95
C ALA A 252 30.40 15.14 4.48
N GLU A 253 29.30 14.59 3.95
CA GLU A 253 28.80 14.88 2.61
C GLU A 253 28.42 16.36 2.47
N ILE A 254 27.74 16.94 3.46
CA ILE A 254 27.46 18.38 3.52
C ILE A 254 28.76 19.20 3.58
N TYR A 255 29.75 18.78 4.37
CA TYR A 255 31.03 19.50 4.40
C TYR A 255 31.84 19.39 3.09
N LEU A 256 31.71 18.29 2.36
CA LEU A 256 32.31 18.14 1.04
C LEU A 256 31.67 19.07 0.01
N THR A 257 30.35 19.27 0.05
CA THR A 257 29.65 20.22 -0.83
C THR A 257 30.01 21.67 -0.50
N LEU A 258 30.24 21.97 0.79
CA LEU A 258 30.73 23.27 1.29
C LEU A 258 32.24 23.48 1.14
N ASP A 259 32.95 22.57 0.45
CA ASP A 259 34.41 22.56 0.28
C ASP A 259 35.23 22.62 1.59
N SER A 260 34.60 22.27 2.71
CA SER A 260 35.22 22.17 4.04
C SER A 260 35.87 20.81 4.24
N VAL A 261 36.82 20.47 3.37
CA VAL A 261 37.38 19.12 3.20
C VAL A 261 37.97 18.53 4.48
N ASN A 262 38.68 19.33 5.27
CA ASN A 262 39.28 18.85 6.53
C ASN A 262 38.21 18.41 7.55
N ARG A 263 37.09 19.14 7.64
CA ARG A 263 35.98 18.77 8.53
C ARG A 263 35.28 17.51 8.04
N ALA A 264 35.06 17.40 6.73
CA ALA A 264 34.50 16.18 6.14
C ALA A 264 35.37 14.95 6.44
N ALA A 265 36.68 15.07 6.26
CA ALA A 265 37.62 13.98 6.55
C ALA A 265 37.63 13.58 8.03
N ASP A 266 37.47 14.52 8.97
CA ASP A 266 37.38 14.24 10.40
C ASP A 266 36.14 13.38 10.72
N TYR A 267 34.94 13.82 10.30
CA TYR A 267 33.71 13.09 10.55
C TYR A 267 33.71 11.70 9.89
N LEU A 268 34.27 11.55 8.68
CA LEU A 268 34.41 10.24 8.04
C LEU A 268 35.40 9.32 8.76
N ARG A 269 36.49 9.86 9.32
CA ARG A 269 37.42 9.08 10.17
C ARG A 269 36.75 8.62 11.45
N ARG A 270 35.97 9.50 12.10
CA ARG A 270 35.18 9.15 13.29
C ARG A 270 34.17 8.05 12.98
N ALA A 271 33.44 8.16 11.86
CA ALA A 271 32.52 7.14 11.38
C ALA A 271 33.24 5.81 11.11
N LEU A 272 34.38 5.82 10.42
CA LEU A 272 35.17 4.61 10.15
C LEU A 272 35.69 3.96 11.44
N ASN A 273 36.14 4.76 12.41
CA ASN A 273 36.57 4.27 13.71
C ASN A 273 35.41 3.63 14.48
N GLY A 274 34.23 4.28 14.49
CA GLY A 274 33.02 3.73 15.09
C GLY A 274 32.62 2.36 14.53
N ILE A 275 32.73 2.17 13.21
CA ILE A 275 32.48 0.86 12.60
C ILE A 275 33.51 -0.17 13.05
N ASN A 276 34.79 0.21 13.13
CA ASN A 276 35.86 -0.70 13.55
C ASN A 276 35.75 -1.08 15.04
N SER A 277 35.36 -0.15 15.91
CA SER A 277 35.14 -0.41 17.34
C SER A 277 33.89 -1.26 17.59
N ALA A 278 32.79 -0.99 16.87
CA ALA A 278 31.55 -1.73 17.03
C ALA A 278 31.61 -3.17 16.44
N GLY A 279 32.56 -3.44 15.52
CA GLY A 279 32.67 -4.73 14.84
C GLY A 279 31.49 -5.07 13.91
N SER A 280 30.54 -4.14 13.74
CA SER A 280 29.30 -4.29 12.98
C SER A 280 29.21 -3.20 11.88
N PHE A 281 28.10 -3.14 11.13
CA PHE A 281 27.86 -2.12 10.08
C PHE A 281 28.91 -2.05 8.95
N ASN A 282 29.64 -3.15 8.70
CA ASN A 282 30.67 -3.22 7.65
C ASN A 282 30.18 -2.80 6.25
N TYR A 283 28.88 -2.89 6.02
CA TYR A 283 28.24 -2.48 4.78
C TYR A 283 28.36 -0.96 4.51
N LEU A 284 28.56 -0.12 5.55
CA LEU A 284 28.78 1.33 5.42
C LEU A 284 30.23 1.70 5.06
N LYS A 285 31.19 0.79 5.29
CA LYS A 285 32.63 1.06 5.08
C LYS A 285 32.95 1.55 3.68
N PRO A 286 32.45 0.95 2.58
CA PRO A 286 32.83 1.40 1.23
C PRO A 286 32.43 2.85 0.96
N ALA A 287 31.23 3.26 1.38
CA ALA A 287 30.76 4.63 1.20
C ALA A 287 31.65 5.63 1.98
N ILE A 288 32.02 5.30 3.22
CA ILE A 288 32.90 6.12 4.05
C ILE A 288 34.32 6.20 3.46
N LEU A 289 34.85 5.08 2.97
CA LEU A 289 36.15 5.00 2.32
C LEU A 289 36.18 5.80 1.00
N ASP A 290 35.11 5.76 0.21
CA ASP A 290 34.97 6.58 -1.01
C ASP A 290 34.92 8.08 -0.66
N GLY A 291 34.23 8.44 0.42
CA GLY A 291 34.22 9.80 0.96
C GLY A 291 35.62 10.26 1.38
N LEU A 292 36.36 9.42 2.11
CA LEU A 292 37.74 9.70 2.51
C LEU A 292 38.65 9.84 1.30
N ALA A 293 38.54 8.94 0.31
CA ALA A 293 39.28 9.05 -0.93
C ALA A 293 39.03 10.41 -1.61
N THR A 294 37.77 10.82 -1.70
CA THR A 294 37.40 12.12 -2.26
C THR A 294 37.99 13.29 -1.48
N CYS A 295 38.00 13.22 -0.14
CA CYS A 295 38.65 14.22 0.70
C CYS A 295 40.15 14.32 0.40
N TYR A 296 40.87 13.20 0.41
CA TYR A 296 42.32 13.19 0.20
C TYR A 296 42.72 13.57 -1.23
N ARG A 297 41.89 13.24 -2.22
CA ARG A 297 42.06 13.73 -3.59
C ARG A 297 41.99 15.26 -3.65
N LYS A 298 41.00 15.87 -2.99
CA LYS A 298 40.88 17.34 -2.88
C LYS A 298 42.04 17.98 -2.08
N LEU A 299 42.62 17.25 -1.13
CA LEU A 299 43.81 17.67 -0.36
C LEU A 299 45.14 17.43 -1.11
N ASN A 300 45.10 16.97 -2.37
CA ASN A 300 46.27 16.59 -3.19
C ASN A 300 47.10 15.40 -2.63
N ASP A 301 46.53 14.61 -1.70
CA ASP A 301 47.13 13.35 -1.25
C ASP A 301 46.61 12.17 -2.09
N ASN A 302 47.20 12.05 -3.28
CA ASN A 302 46.82 11.02 -4.25
C ASN A 302 47.13 9.59 -3.79
N ILE A 303 48.15 9.40 -2.94
CA ILE A 303 48.54 8.09 -2.44
C ILE A 303 47.44 7.57 -1.51
N LEU A 304 47.05 8.41 -0.55
CA LEU A 304 46.05 8.05 0.44
C LEU A 304 44.66 7.91 -0.21
N SER A 305 44.32 8.80 -1.15
CA SER A 305 43.12 8.66 -2.00
C SER A 305 43.04 7.29 -2.68
N GLN A 306 44.07 6.90 -3.43
CA GLN A 306 44.10 5.62 -4.14
C GLN A 306 44.05 4.43 -3.18
N SER A 307 44.65 4.56 -1.99
CA SER A 307 44.61 3.51 -0.97
C SER A 307 43.18 3.23 -0.49
N TYR A 308 42.39 4.28 -0.25
CA TYR A 308 41.01 4.16 0.21
C TYR A 308 40.08 3.67 -0.91
N GLU A 309 40.29 4.11 -2.15
CA GLU A 309 39.57 3.59 -3.33
C GLU A 309 39.77 2.08 -3.49
N ARG A 310 41.02 1.60 -3.35
CA ARG A 310 41.34 0.17 -3.43
C ARG A 310 40.64 -0.62 -2.32
N GLN A 311 40.69 -0.12 -1.08
CA GLN A 311 40.01 -0.77 0.06
C GLN A 311 38.50 -0.85 -0.15
N SER A 312 37.89 0.26 -0.57
CA SER A 312 36.46 0.32 -0.88
C SER A 312 36.06 -0.67 -1.98
N LYS A 313 36.85 -0.73 -3.06
CA LYS A 313 36.63 -1.68 -4.15
C LYS A 313 36.72 -3.14 -3.68
N MET A 314 37.75 -3.49 -2.93
CA MET A 314 37.92 -4.85 -2.38
C MET A 314 36.73 -5.26 -1.51
N LEU A 315 36.22 -4.35 -0.68
CA LEU A 315 35.03 -4.60 0.14
C LEU A 315 33.77 -4.78 -0.72
N ARG A 316 33.56 -3.94 -1.73
CA ARG A 316 32.42 -4.09 -2.67
C ARG A 316 32.47 -5.40 -3.44
N ASP A 317 33.64 -5.81 -3.92
CA ASP A 317 33.82 -7.08 -4.63
C ASP A 317 33.52 -8.27 -3.70
N SER A 318 33.97 -8.21 -2.44
CA SER A 318 33.67 -9.21 -1.42
C SER A 318 32.17 -9.29 -1.09
N MET A 319 31.50 -8.14 -0.94
CA MET A 319 30.06 -8.08 -0.67
C MET A 319 29.22 -8.56 -1.87
N SER A 320 29.62 -8.22 -3.11
CA SER A 320 28.94 -8.70 -4.32
C SER A 320 29.08 -10.22 -4.50
N ALA A 321 30.23 -10.79 -4.12
CA ALA A 321 30.43 -12.24 -4.11
C ALA A 321 29.52 -12.94 -3.09
N LYS A 322 29.34 -12.37 -1.90
CA LYS A 322 28.40 -12.88 -0.87
C LYS A 322 26.93 -12.68 -1.25
N GLY A 323 26.57 -11.54 -1.85
CA GLY A 323 25.22 -11.28 -2.34
C GLY A 323 24.80 -12.19 -3.50
N LYS A 324 25.73 -12.63 -4.35
CA LYS A 324 25.49 -13.66 -5.38
C LYS A 324 25.29 -15.06 -4.81
N ALA A 325 25.82 -15.37 -3.62
CA ALA A 325 25.59 -16.64 -2.94
C ALA A 325 24.17 -16.72 -2.36
N ALA A 326 23.66 -15.60 -1.84
CA ALA A 326 22.29 -15.48 -1.32
C ALA A 326 21.19 -15.47 -2.41
N MET A 327 21.57 -15.44 -3.70
CA MET A 327 20.66 -15.31 -4.85
C MET A 327 20.47 -16.61 -5.65
N MET A 328 20.99 -17.75 -5.18
CA MET A 328 20.71 -19.05 -5.82
C MET A 328 19.36 -19.61 -5.37
N PRO A 329 18.53 -20.13 -6.30
CA PRO A 329 17.32 -20.85 -5.91
C PRO A 329 17.72 -22.14 -5.20
N ILE A 330 17.09 -22.41 -4.05
CA ILE A 330 17.27 -23.65 -3.29
C ILE A 330 16.62 -24.78 -4.10
N GLN A 331 17.42 -25.46 -4.93
CA GLN A 331 17.14 -26.80 -5.42
C GLN A 331 17.85 -27.82 -4.52
N SER A 332 17.08 -28.83 -4.11
CA SER A 332 17.41 -29.91 -3.20
C SER A 332 18.74 -30.62 -3.50
N VAL A 333 19.64 -30.74 -2.52
CA VAL A 333 20.76 -31.68 -2.58
C VAL A 333 20.88 -32.47 -1.27
N SER A 334 20.75 -33.79 -1.44
CA SER A 334 21.05 -34.86 -0.49
C SER A 334 22.57 -35.03 -0.32
N TYR A 335 23.04 -35.27 0.91
CA TYR A 335 24.46 -35.49 1.21
C TYR A 335 24.84 -36.98 1.19
N PRO A 336 26.00 -37.34 0.62
CA PRO A 336 26.75 -38.50 1.06
C PRO A 336 28.22 -38.18 1.43
N GLY A 337 28.66 -38.77 2.54
CA GLY A 337 29.99 -39.39 2.63
C GLY A 337 31.20 -38.55 3.04
N VAL A 338 31.71 -38.85 4.23
CA VAL A 338 33.04 -38.48 4.79
C VAL A 338 34.17 -39.18 4.01
N LEU A 339 35.41 -38.63 3.99
CA LEU A 339 36.73 -39.31 4.16
C LEU A 339 37.93 -38.31 4.05
N PRO A 340 39.17 -38.64 4.50
CA PRO A 340 39.96 -37.80 5.43
C PRO A 340 41.25 -37.16 4.87
N TYR A 341 41.75 -36.17 5.62
CA TYR A 341 42.99 -35.41 5.39
C TYR A 341 44.23 -36.19 5.88
N LYS A 342 45.28 -36.32 5.03
CA LYS A 342 46.57 -36.89 5.41
C LYS A 342 47.72 -35.92 5.10
N LYS A 343 48.52 -35.63 6.14
CA LYS A 343 49.68 -34.73 6.15
C LYS A 343 50.93 -35.54 5.81
N THR A 344 51.82 -35.02 4.94
CA THR A 344 53.20 -35.53 4.80
C THR A 344 54.21 -34.39 4.81
N SER A 345 55.28 -34.64 5.56
CA SER A 345 56.39 -33.78 5.94
C SER A 345 57.47 -33.64 4.86
N ILE A 346 58.15 -32.49 4.86
CA ILE A 346 59.31 -32.16 4.03
C ILE A 346 60.58 -32.75 4.64
N GLY A 347 61.44 -33.36 3.81
CA GLY A 347 62.84 -33.63 4.12
C GLY A 347 63.67 -33.91 2.85
N GLY A 348 64.82 -33.24 2.73
CA GLY A 348 65.93 -33.62 1.84
C GLY A 348 66.22 -32.67 0.67
N LEU A 349 67.26 -31.83 0.81
CA LEU A 349 67.88 -31.07 -0.29
C LEU A 349 68.55 -32.01 -1.31
N ASN A 350 68.42 -31.73 -2.61
CA ASN A 350 69.30 -32.24 -3.67
C ASN A 350 69.46 -31.20 -4.80
N ASN A 351 70.71 -30.93 -5.20
CA ASN A 351 71.16 -29.83 -6.07
C ASN A 351 70.75 -29.90 -7.56
N TRP A 352 69.66 -30.59 -7.89
CA TRP A 352 69.05 -30.60 -9.23
C TRP A 352 67.88 -29.60 -9.36
N GLN A 353 67.37 -29.10 -8.22
CA GLN A 353 66.26 -28.15 -8.17
C GLN A 353 66.58 -26.82 -8.86
N SER A 354 67.79 -26.27 -8.75
CA SER A 354 68.10 -24.93 -9.28
C SER A 354 68.02 -24.81 -10.80
N ARG A 355 68.06 -25.92 -11.56
CA ARG A 355 67.90 -25.93 -13.03
C ARG A 355 66.50 -26.31 -13.51
N LEU A 356 65.78 -27.15 -12.77
CA LEU A 356 64.43 -27.59 -13.13
C LEU A 356 63.34 -26.62 -12.66
N THR A 357 63.57 -25.88 -11.57
CA THR A 357 62.58 -24.94 -11.01
C THR A 357 62.12 -23.87 -12.01
N PRO A 358 62.99 -23.16 -12.76
CA PRO A 358 62.52 -22.14 -13.71
C PRO A 358 61.73 -22.74 -14.89
N LEU A 359 62.11 -23.95 -15.35
CA LEU A 359 61.37 -24.66 -16.40
C LEU A 359 59.99 -25.11 -15.92
N LEU A 360 59.90 -25.65 -14.71
CA LEU A 360 58.63 -26.02 -14.10
C LEU A 360 57.75 -24.79 -13.87
N LEU A 361 58.29 -23.68 -13.38
CA LEU A 361 57.53 -22.43 -13.19
C LEU A 361 57.01 -21.88 -14.52
N PHE A 362 57.76 -22.02 -15.62
CA PHE A 362 57.29 -21.63 -16.95
C PHE A 362 56.18 -22.55 -17.48
N VAL A 363 56.31 -23.86 -17.29
CA VAL A 363 55.27 -24.85 -17.66
C VAL A 363 54.01 -24.67 -16.81
N PHE A 364 54.15 -24.48 -15.49
CA PHE A 364 53.01 -24.19 -14.62
C PHE A 364 52.38 -22.84 -14.92
N GLY A 365 53.17 -21.81 -15.19
CA GLY A 365 52.68 -20.48 -15.59
C GLY A 365 51.87 -20.55 -16.89
N SER A 366 52.39 -21.23 -17.91
CA SER A 366 51.68 -21.42 -19.18
C SER A 366 50.42 -22.28 -19.02
N LEU A 367 50.46 -23.34 -18.21
CA LEU A 367 49.28 -24.16 -17.89
C LEU A 367 48.22 -23.36 -17.13
N SER A 368 48.61 -22.57 -16.13
CA SER A 368 47.72 -21.66 -15.40
C SER A 368 47.09 -20.61 -16.31
N LEU A 369 47.83 -20.11 -17.30
CA LEU A 369 47.33 -19.12 -18.26
C LEU A 369 46.30 -19.73 -19.23
N VAL A 370 46.52 -20.97 -19.67
CA VAL A 370 45.55 -21.74 -20.45
C VAL A 370 44.29 -22.06 -19.63
N ILE A 371 44.44 -22.49 -18.39
CA ILE A 371 43.32 -22.74 -17.46
C ILE A 371 42.53 -21.45 -17.23
N TRP A 372 43.21 -20.33 -17.01
CA TRP A 372 42.58 -19.01 -16.84
C TRP A 372 41.80 -18.59 -18.10
N PHE A 373 42.36 -18.81 -19.30
CA PHE A 373 41.69 -18.48 -20.55
C PHE A 373 40.47 -19.39 -20.80
N ARG A 374 40.58 -20.69 -20.52
CA ARG A 374 39.47 -21.65 -20.60
C ARG A 374 38.36 -21.30 -19.60
N TYR A 375 38.71 -21.00 -18.36
CA TYR A 375 37.79 -20.52 -17.34
C TYR A 375 37.07 -19.24 -17.78
N ARG A 376 37.82 -18.25 -18.29
CA ARG A 376 37.27 -16.98 -18.79
C ARG A 376 36.30 -17.20 -19.95
N LYS A 377 36.61 -18.10 -20.87
CA LYS A 377 35.75 -18.44 -22.02
C LYS A 377 34.47 -19.16 -21.59
N ILE A 378 34.57 -20.16 -20.71
CA ILE A 378 33.41 -20.86 -20.14
C ILE A 378 32.52 -19.88 -19.36
N LYS A 379 33.12 -19.03 -18.52
CA LYS A 379 32.39 -18.02 -17.75
C LYS A 379 31.67 -17.01 -18.64
N SER A 380 32.31 -16.59 -19.73
CA SER A 380 31.69 -15.71 -20.73
C SER A 380 30.49 -16.36 -21.40
N ASN A 381 30.57 -17.65 -21.75
CA ASN A 381 29.45 -18.38 -22.37
C ASN A 381 28.27 -18.53 -21.40
N ILE A 382 28.54 -18.95 -20.16
CA ILE A 382 27.51 -19.05 -19.11
C ILE A 382 26.86 -17.68 -18.84
N ASN A 383 27.63 -16.60 -18.83
CA ASN A 383 27.09 -15.25 -18.64
C ASN A 383 26.19 -14.82 -19.81
N ARG A 384 26.51 -15.24 -21.05
CA ARG A 384 25.66 -14.97 -22.23
C ARG A 384 24.36 -15.77 -22.20
N GLU A 385 24.42 -17.05 -21.86
CA GLU A 385 23.22 -17.89 -21.68
C GLU A 385 22.34 -17.36 -20.55
N LYS A 386 22.92 -16.93 -19.43
CA LYS A 386 22.19 -16.30 -18.33
C LYS A 386 21.56 -14.97 -18.73
N ALA A 387 22.25 -14.15 -19.53
CA ALA A 387 21.70 -12.90 -20.04
C ALA A 387 20.51 -13.16 -20.97
N ALA A 388 20.62 -14.14 -21.86
CA ALA A 388 19.53 -14.56 -22.74
C ALA A 388 18.33 -15.13 -21.96
N ALA A 389 18.58 -15.98 -20.96
CA ALA A 389 17.54 -16.54 -20.10
C ALA A 389 16.84 -15.46 -19.25
N LEU A 390 17.58 -14.44 -18.80
CA LEU A 390 17.02 -13.30 -18.08
C LEU A 390 16.15 -12.44 -19.01
N GLU A 391 16.57 -12.24 -20.26
CA GLU A 391 15.79 -11.50 -21.24
C GLU A 391 14.50 -12.24 -21.61
N THR A 392 14.53 -13.56 -21.77
CA THR A 392 13.30 -14.36 -21.97
C THR A 392 12.39 -14.31 -20.76
N ALA A 393 12.94 -14.41 -19.53
CA ALA A 393 12.15 -14.31 -18.31
C ALA A 393 11.50 -12.92 -18.14
N ARG A 394 12.22 -11.85 -18.50
CA ARG A 394 11.66 -10.49 -18.55
C ARG A 394 10.53 -10.37 -19.55
N ARG A 395 10.69 -10.90 -20.77
CA ARG A 395 9.62 -10.88 -21.79
C ARG A 395 8.37 -11.62 -21.34
N VAL A 396 8.52 -12.78 -20.68
CA VAL A 396 7.38 -13.52 -20.12
C VAL A 396 6.72 -12.74 -18.99
N ALA A 397 7.49 -12.16 -18.06
CA ALA A 397 6.95 -11.34 -17.00
C ALA A 397 6.23 -10.08 -17.52
N ASP A 398 6.77 -9.45 -18.58
CA ASP A 398 6.12 -8.31 -19.25
C ASP A 398 4.82 -8.75 -19.93
N GLN A 399 4.79 -9.93 -20.55
CA GLN A 399 3.57 -10.50 -21.14
C GLN A 399 2.52 -10.84 -20.08
N GLU A 400 2.90 -11.50 -18.98
CA GLU A 400 2.01 -11.80 -17.85
C GLU A 400 1.46 -10.51 -17.23
N LYS A 401 2.31 -9.48 -17.07
CA LYS A 401 1.87 -8.17 -16.61
C LYS A 401 0.86 -7.55 -17.58
N GLN A 402 1.08 -7.64 -18.89
CA GLN A 402 0.11 -7.13 -19.87
C GLN A 402 -1.21 -7.91 -19.87
N ILE A 403 -1.16 -9.22 -19.66
CA ILE A 403 -2.36 -10.06 -19.53
C ILE A 403 -3.13 -9.67 -18.26
N ALA A 404 -2.46 -9.58 -17.12
CA ALA A 404 -3.10 -9.18 -15.85
C ALA A 404 -3.71 -7.77 -15.93
N ILE A 405 -3.02 -6.82 -16.59
CA ILE A 405 -3.57 -5.48 -16.85
C ILE A 405 -4.82 -5.57 -17.72
N ARG A 406 -4.80 -6.38 -18.78
CA ARG A 406 -5.97 -6.56 -19.67
C ARG A 406 -7.15 -7.16 -18.93
N GLU A 407 -6.93 -8.20 -18.13
CA GLU A 407 -7.98 -8.85 -17.32
C GLU A 407 -8.58 -7.89 -16.29
N ALA A 408 -7.75 -7.06 -15.65
CA ALA A 408 -8.21 -6.02 -14.73
C ALA A 408 -9.05 -4.95 -15.45
N TYR A 409 -8.66 -4.54 -16.66
CA TYR A 409 -9.44 -3.61 -17.47
C TYR A 409 -10.78 -4.22 -17.92
N GLU A 410 -10.82 -5.51 -18.27
CA GLU A 410 -12.04 -6.20 -18.68
C GLU A 410 -13.02 -6.39 -17.50
N GLN A 411 -12.51 -6.68 -16.30
CA GLN A 411 -13.31 -6.69 -15.07
C GLN A 411 -13.88 -5.32 -14.76
N LEU A 412 -13.05 -4.27 -14.85
CA LEU A 412 -13.49 -2.90 -14.59
C LEU A 412 -14.58 -2.46 -15.56
N GLU A 413 -14.45 -2.79 -16.86
CA GLU A 413 -15.47 -2.44 -17.85
C GLU A 413 -16.79 -3.17 -17.57
N LYS A 414 -16.74 -4.44 -17.18
CA LYS A 414 -17.92 -5.22 -16.80
C LYS A 414 -18.62 -4.66 -15.56
N GLU A 415 -17.87 -4.32 -14.50
CA GLU A 415 -18.43 -3.65 -13.31
C GLU A 415 -19.09 -2.31 -13.67
N LYS A 416 -18.50 -1.58 -14.62
CA LYS A 416 -19.06 -0.31 -15.11
C LYS A 416 -20.35 -0.53 -15.89
N GLU A 417 -20.42 -1.54 -16.74
CA GLU A 417 -21.65 -1.92 -17.46
C GLU A 417 -22.76 -2.34 -16.50
N ASP A 418 -22.45 -3.16 -15.50
CA ASP A 418 -23.40 -3.60 -14.46
C ASP A 418 -23.92 -2.40 -13.64
N ALA A 419 -23.02 -1.49 -13.23
CA ALA A 419 -23.39 -0.26 -12.51
C ALA A 419 -24.26 0.68 -13.36
N VAL A 420 -23.96 0.81 -14.66
CA VAL A 420 -24.79 1.60 -15.59
C VAL A 420 -26.17 0.95 -15.78
N HIS A 421 -26.23 -0.37 -15.86
CA HIS A 421 -27.49 -1.10 -15.98
C HIS A 421 -28.36 -0.93 -14.72
N GLU A 422 -27.77 -1.02 -13.53
CA GLU A 422 -28.46 -0.77 -12.26
C GLU A 422 -28.96 0.68 -12.17
N ALA A 423 -28.11 1.66 -12.50
CA ALA A 423 -28.47 3.07 -12.51
C ALA A 423 -29.64 3.35 -13.47
N ARG A 424 -29.64 2.74 -14.67
CA ARG A 424 -30.75 2.84 -15.62
C ARG A 424 -32.04 2.25 -15.05
N GLY A 425 -31.95 1.10 -14.38
CA GLY A 425 -33.10 0.47 -13.72
C GLY A 425 -33.72 1.35 -12.63
N LEU A 426 -32.89 2.02 -11.83
CA LEU A 426 -33.36 2.97 -10.80
C LEU A 426 -34.01 4.21 -11.42
N VAL A 427 -33.40 4.79 -12.46
CA VAL A 427 -33.96 5.95 -13.16
C VAL A 427 -35.34 5.64 -13.75
N GLU A 428 -35.53 4.46 -14.34
CA GLU A 428 -36.83 4.09 -14.91
C GLU A 428 -37.90 3.88 -13.84
N LYS A 429 -37.54 3.27 -12.69
CA LYS A 429 -38.45 3.16 -11.53
C LYS A 429 -38.90 4.53 -11.03
N VAL A 430 -37.96 5.46 -10.83
CA VAL A 430 -38.26 6.82 -10.37
C VAL A 430 -39.13 7.57 -11.38
N ARG A 431 -38.89 7.38 -12.69
CA ARG A 431 -39.74 7.97 -13.74
C ARG A 431 -41.16 7.42 -13.70
N GLU A 432 -41.32 6.12 -13.48
CA GLU A 432 -42.65 5.50 -13.42
C GLU A 432 -43.41 5.94 -12.16
N GLU A 433 -42.75 6.01 -11.01
CA GLU A 433 -43.32 6.58 -9.79
C GLU A 433 -43.71 8.06 -9.99
N ALA A 434 -42.86 8.85 -10.65
CA ALA A 434 -43.18 10.24 -10.97
C ALA A 434 -44.42 10.33 -11.89
N ARG A 435 -44.52 9.50 -12.94
CA ARG A 435 -45.69 9.45 -13.83
C ARG A 435 -46.97 9.10 -13.08
N THR A 436 -46.93 8.08 -12.21
CA THR A 436 -48.11 7.65 -11.45
C THR A 436 -48.58 8.73 -10.47
N LEU A 437 -47.65 9.37 -9.75
CA LEU A 437 -47.96 10.48 -8.85
C LEU A 437 -48.53 11.68 -9.62
N GLN A 438 -47.96 11.99 -10.78
CA GLN A 438 -48.41 13.08 -11.64
C GLN A 438 -49.84 12.84 -12.17
N ALA A 439 -50.17 11.60 -12.55
CA ALA A 439 -51.52 11.20 -12.95
C ALA A 439 -52.52 11.30 -11.79
N GLN A 440 -52.11 10.92 -10.57
CA GLN A 440 -52.94 11.10 -9.36
C GLN A 440 -53.22 12.57 -9.08
N ILE A 441 -52.20 13.43 -9.10
CA ILE A 441 -52.34 14.88 -8.89
C ILE A 441 -53.29 15.49 -9.93
N ALA A 442 -53.15 15.12 -11.20
CA ALA A 442 -54.04 15.59 -12.26
C ALA A 442 -55.50 15.19 -11.97
N THR A 443 -55.74 13.93 -11.61
CA THR A 443 -57.08 13.41 -11.28
C THR A 443 -57.70 14.11 -10.06
N THR A 444 -56.92 14.33 -9.00
CA THR A 444 -57.38 15.04 -7.80
C THR A 444 -57.69 16.51 -8.10
N SER A 445 -56.85 17.16 -8.91
CA SER A 445 -57.03 18.56 -9.32
C SER A 445 -58.30 18.74 -10.16
N VAL A 446 -58.55 17.80 -11.08
CA VAL A 446 -59.80 17.73 -11.84
C VAL A 446 -61.00 17.63 -10.89
N LEU A 447 -60.98 16.69 -9.95
CA LEU A 447 -62.10 16.48 -9.03
C LEU A 447 -62.36 17.74 -8.18
N LEU A 448 -61.29 18.40 -7.72
CA LEU A 448 -61.38 19.62 -6.93
C LEU A 448 -62.02 20.76 -7.75
N ALA A 449 -61.55 21.00 -8.98
CA ALA A 449 -62.09 22.03 -9.86
C ALA A 449 -63.60 21.85 -10.10
N ASN A 450 -64.06 20.61 -10.30
CA ASN A 450 -65.49 20.35 -10.49
C ASN A 450 -66.32 20.50 -9.22
N LYS A 451 -65.80 20.07 -8.07
CA LYS A 451 -66.47 20.31 -6.79
C LYS A 451 -66.65 21.80 -6.54
N THR A 452 -65.64 22.60 -6.87
CA THR A 452 -65.71 24.06 -6.78
C THR A 452 -66.76 24.64 -7.73
N GLU A 453 -66.80 24.21 -8.99
CA GLU A 453 -67.82 24.64 -9.97
C GLU A 453 -69.24 24.27 -9.51
N TYR A 454 -69.44 23.08 -8.95
CA TYR A 454 -70.72 22.67 -8.38
C TYR A 454 -71.15 23.56 -7.20
N LEU A 455 -70.21 23.89 -6.31
CA LEU A 455 -70.49 24.79 -5.20
C LEU A 455 -70.81 26.22 -5.68
N GLN A 456 -70.20 26.70 -6.76
CA GLN A 456 -70.55 27.98 -7.39
C GLN A 456 -71.99 27.94 -7.95
N GLN A 457 -72.37 26.88 -8.65
CA GLN A 457 -73.75 26.72 -9.15
C GLN A 457 -74.77 26.63 -8.01
N LEU A 458 -74.43 25.94 -6.91
CA LEU A 458 -75.27 25.87 -5.73
C LEU A 458 -75.39 27.23 -5.04
N GLN A 459 -74.27 27.96 -4.94
CA GLN A 459 -74.21 29.31 -4.40
C GLN A 459 -75.15 30.25 -5.17
N GLU A 460 -75.13 30.20 -6.51
CA GLU A 460 -75.98 31.03 -7.36
C GLU A 460 -77.47 30.72 -7.15
N LYS A 461 -77.85 29.43 -7.14
CA LYS A 461 -79.24 29.00 -6.87
C LYS A 461 -79.73 29.42 -5.48
N LEU A 462 -78.87 29.33 -4.47
CA LEU A 462 -79.19 29.76 -3.10
C LEU A 462 -79.30 31.28 -2.99
N TYR A 463 -78.51 32.02 -3.77
CA TYR A 463 -78.54 33.49 -3.80
C TYR A 463 -79.84 34.02 -4.42
N THR A 464 -80.39 33.34 -5.44
CA THR A 464 -81.67 33.69 -6.08
C THR A 464 -82.92 33.31 -5.29
N SER A 465 -82.76 32.66 -4.13
CA SER A 465 -83.88 32.26 -3.27
C SER A 465 -84.43 33.43 -2.45
N ASN A 466 -85.74 33.46 -2.23
CA ASN A 466 -86.40 34.46 -1.37
C ASN A 466 -86.12 34.24 0.13
N ASN A 467 -85.59 33.08 0.53
CA ASN A 467 -85.25 32.76 1.91
C ASN A 467 -83.93 33.43 2.36
N GLU A 468 -83.95 34.10 3.50
CA GLU A 468 -82.82 34.85 4.06
C GLU A 468 -81.65 33.94 4.50
N ASP A 469 -81.94 32.76 5.03
CA ASP A 469 -80.93 31.74 5.38
C ASP A 469 -80.21 31.20 4.14
N CYS A 470 -80.94 31.01 3.03
CA CYS A 470 -80.34 30.61 1.75
C CYS A 470 -79.34 31.66 1.26
N ARG A 471 -79.67 32.96 1.36
CA ARG A 471 -78.76 34.04 0.99
C ARG A 471 -77.54 34.12 1.92
N ARG A 472 -77.69 33.81 3.20
CA ARG A 472 -76.58 33.71 4.14
C ARG A 472 -75.62 32.57 3.76
N PHE A 473 -76.13 31.36 3.53
CA PHE A 473 -75.31 30.23 3.07
C PHE A 473 -74.63 30.51 1.72
N ALA A 474 -75.30 31.20 0.80
CA ALA A 474 -74.69 31.62 -0.46
C ALA A 474 -73.49 32.56 -0.24
N LYS A 475 -73.55 33.47 0.75
CA LYS A 475 -72.41 34.34 1.10
C LYS A 475 -71.26 33.56 1.75
N GLU A 476 -71.56 32.61 2.63
CA GLU A 476 -70.55 31.73 3.26
C GLU A 476 -69.83 30.84 2.22
N ILE A 477 -70.55 30.29 1.25
CA ILE A 477 -69.96 29.53 0.14
C ILE A 477 -69.08 30.43 -0.73
N LYS A 478 -69.56 31.63 -1.10
CA LYS A 478 -68.77 32.59 -1.89
C LYS A 478 -67.48 33.00 -1.19
N SER A 479 -67.54 33.25 0.12
CA SER A 479 -66.35 33.62 0.91
C SER A 479 -65.30 32.52 1.00
N ASN A 480 -65.70 31.25 0.96
CA ASN A 480 -64.76 30.11 1.02
C ASN A 480 -64.18 29.73 -0.35
N ILE A 481 -64.87 30.04 -1.45
CA ILE A 481 -64.42 29.73 -2.82
C ILE A 481 -63.59 30.87 -3.42
N GLY A 482 -63.84 32.13 -3.07
CA GLY A 482 -63.19 33.27 -3.74
C GLY A 482 -63.63 33.45 -5.21
N ASP A 483 -63.06 34.44 -5.90
CA ASP A 483 -63.43 34.84 -7.27
C ASP A 483 -62.49 34.25 -8.36
N ASN A 484 -61.74 33.17 -8.07
CA ASN A 484 -60.75 32.62 -9.02
C ASN A 484 -61.38 31.74 -10.11
N ASP A 485 -60.86 31.88 -11.35
CA ASP A 485 -61.13 30.96 -12.46
C ASP A 485 -60.35 29.65 -12.29
N TYR A 486 -60.83 28.81 -11.39
CA TYR A 486 -60.24 27.52 -11.05
C TYR A 486 -60.10 26.58 -12.26
N TRP A 487 -61.02 26.65 -13.21
CA TRP A 487 -60.96 25.83 -14.42
C TRP A 487 -59.89 26.33 -15.39
N GLY A 488 -59.73 27.65 -15.54
CA GLY A 488 -58.63 28.23 -16.30
C GLY A 488 -57.25 27.92 -15.70
N GLU A 489 -57.09 27.99 -14.38
CA GLU A 489 -55.84 27.61 -13.69
C GLU A 489 -55.56 26.11 -13.79
N PHE A 490 -56.60 25.27 -13.64
CA PHE A 490 -56.49 23.84 -13.86
C PHE A 490 -56.05 23.54 -15.29
N ILE A 491 -56.70 24.10 -16.31
CA ILE A 491 -56.35 23.83 -17.72
C ILE A 491 -54.90 24.24 -17.97
N ARG A 492 -54.46 25.39 -17.45
CA ARG A 492 -53.06 25.83 -17.60
C ARG A 492 -52.08 24.84 -17.00
N SER A 493 -52.36 24.37 -15.78
CA SER A 493 -51.50 23.42 -15.06
C SER A 493 -51.52 22.03 -15.72
N PHE A 494 -52.71 21.54 -16.06
CA PHE A 494 -52.92 20.27 -16.75
C PHE A 494 -52.24 20.23 -18.12
N ASN A 495 -52.33 21.34 -18.86
CA ASN A 495 -51.75 21.46 -20.18
C ASN A 495 -50.22 21.49 -20.13
N LEU A 496 -49.61 22.08 -19.09
CA LEU A 496 -48.16 21.94 -18.85
C LEU A 496 -47.76 20.49 -18.53
N LEU A 497 -48.55 19.78 -17.72
CA LEU A 497 -48.30 18.38 -17.36
C LEU A 497 -48.41 17.43 -18.56
N HIS A 498 -49.32 17.72 -19.48
CA HIS A 498 -49.58 16.90 -20.67
C HIS A 498 -48.97 17.52 -21.93
N GLN A 499 -47.74 18.03 -21.89
CA GLN A 499 -46.98 18.47 -23.08
C GLN A 499 -47.78 19.36 -24.07
N HIS A 500 -48.58 20.28 -23.52
CA HIS A 500 -49.45 21.19 -24.28
C HIS A 500 -50.50 20.50 -25.16
N THR A 501 -50.95 19.28 -24.83
CA THR A 501 -51.96 18.53 -25.60
C THR A 501 -53.27 19.30 -25.77
N ILE A 502 -53.69 20.07 -24.75
CA ILE A 502 -54.92 20.87 -24.84
C ILE A 502 -54.73 22.03 -25.84
N ASP A 503 -53.57 22.69 -25.86
CA ASP A 503 -53.29 23.71 -26.89
C ASP A 503 -53.24 23.09 -28.29
N LYS A 504 -52.59 21.93 -28.43
CA LYS A 504 -52.47 21.20 -29.71
C LYS A 504 -53.84 20.81 -30.25
N ILE A 505 -54.72 20.25 -29.42
CA ILE A 505 -56.04 19.81 -29.88
C ILE A 505 -56.97 20.98 -30.18
N THR A 506 -56.97 22.03 -29.34
CA THR A 506 -57.81 23.22 -29.56
C THR A 506 -57.33 24.02 -30.78
N LYS A 507 -56.02 23.99 -31.09
CA LYS A 507 -55.48 24.56 -32.34
C LYS A 507 -55.88 23.75 -33.57
N LYS A 508 -55.93 22.42 -33.47
CA LYS A 508 -56.30 21.52 -34.57
C LYS A 508 -57.82 21.47 -34.80
N HIS A 509 -58.61 21.68 -33.74
CA HIS A 509 -60.06 21.66 -33.72
C HIS A 509 -60.60 22.88 -32.96
N PRO A 510 -60.58 24.08 -33.58
CA PRO A 510 -60.99 25.33 -32.94
C PRO A 510 -62.51 25.41 -32.68
N ASP A 511 -63.29 24.47 -33.19
CA ASP A 511 -64.74 24.36 -33.00
C ASP A 511 -65.12 23.62 -31.70
N LEU A 512 -64.15 23.17 -30.90
CA LEU A 512 -64.38 22.54 -29.61
C LEU A 512 -64.99 23.53 -28.62
N THR A 513 -66.12 23.14 -28.03
CA THR A 513 -66.76 23.90 -26.96
C THR A 513 -66.00 23.75 -25.64
N PRO A 514 -66.14 24.69 -24.69
CA PRO A 514 -65.49 24.59 -23.38
C PRO A 514 -65.79 23.26 -22.66
N ASN A 515 -67.02 22.74 -22.76
CA ASN A 515 -67.39 21.45 -22.18
C ASN A 515 -66.73 20.26 -22.87
N GLU A 516 -66.48 20.34 -24.18
CA GLU A 516 -65.73 19.32 -24.92
C GLU A 516 -64.23 19.35 -24.56
N VAL A 517 -63.67 20.54 -24.32
CA VAL A 517 -62.30 20.68 -23.79
C VAL A 517 -62.20 20.08 -22.39
N LYS A 518 -63.14 20.39 -21.49
CA LYS A 518 -63.23 19.74 -20.17
C LYS A 518 -63.33 18.21 -20.30
N LEU A 519 -64.22 17.70 -21.17
CA LEU A 519 -64.35 16.28 -21.46
C LEU A 519 -63.03 15.64 -21.92
N THR A 520 -62.25 16.36 -22.71
CA THR A 520 -60.94 15.92 -23.19
C THR A 520 -59.95 15.79 -22.03
N CYS A 521 -59.93 16.75 -21.09
CA CYS A 521 -59.11 16.67 -19.88
C CYS A 521 -59.45 15.45 -19.03
N PHE A 522 -60.73 15.14 -18.82
CA PHE A 522 -61.14 13.95 -18.06
C PHE A 522 -60.72 12.64 -18.73
N VAL A 523 -60.81 12.58 -20.06
CA VAL A 523 -60.40 11.40 -20.83
C VAL A 523 -58.87 11.22 -20.78
N LEU A 524 -58.11 12.31 -20.88
CA LEU A 524 -56.65 12.32 -20.72
C LEU A 524 -56.21 11.94 -19.30
N ALA A 525 -56.97 12.35 -18.28
CA ALA A 525 -56.77 11.92 -16.89
C ALA A 525 -57.15 10.44 -16.65
N GLY A 526 -57.63 9.72 -17.68
CA GLY A 526 -57.93 8.29 -17.61
C GLY A 526 -59.25 7.93 -16.95
N MET A 527 -60.13 8.90 -16.67
CA MET A 527 -61.39 8.65 -15.97
C MET A 527 -62.36 7.84 -16.84
N ASN A 528 -63.07 6.90 -16.21
CA ASN A 528 -64.08 6.08 -16.85
C ASN A 528 -65.43 6.81 -16.95
N ASN A 529 -66.37 6.28 -17.75
CA ASN A 529 -67.66 6.96 -17.98
C ASN A 529 -68.48 7.15 -16.71
N LYS A 530 -68.36 6.27 -15.70
CA LYS A 530 -69.08 6.39 -14.43
C LYS A 530 -68.51 7.52 -13.58
N GLU A 531 -67.18 7.64 -13.54
CA GLU A 531 -66.49 8.69 -12.80
C GLU A 531 -66.78 10.06 -13.42
N ILE A 532 -66.69 10.18 -14.74
CA ILE A 532 -67.03 11.42 -15.47
C ILE A 532 -68.51 11.77 -15.26
N ALA A 533 -69.40 10.78 -15.28
CA ALA A 533 -70.83 11.00 -15.05
C ALA A 533 -71.12 11.52 -13.64
N GLY A 534 -70.44 10.96 -12.63
CA GLY A 534 -70.51 11.46 -11.25
C GLY A 534 -70.05 12.92 -11.13
N VAL A 535 -69.03 13.31 -11.89
CA VAL A 535 -68.55 14.69 -11.94
C VAL A 535 -69.57 15.64 -12.59
N PHE A 536 -70.11 15.28 -13.75
CA PHE A 536 -71.08 16.12 -14.46
C PHE A 536 -72.50 16.03 -13.88
N SER A 537 -72.73 15.18 -12.86
CA SER A 537 -74.07 14.89 -12.32
C SER A 537 -75.08 14.46 -13.39
N VAL A 538 -74.63 13.60 -14.32
CA VAL A 538 -75.45 13.04 -15.42
C VAL A 538 -75.38 11.51 -15.40
N GLU A 539 -76.18 10.85 -16.21
CA GLU A 539 -76.08 9.40 -16.36
C GLU A 539 -74.81 8.99 -17.13
N PRO A 540 -74.17 7.84 -16.80
CA PRO A 540 -73.03 7.29 -17.55
C PRO A 540 -73.27 7.20 -19.07
N GLU A 541 -74.52 6.95 -19.48
CA GLU A 541 -74.90 6.86 -20.88
C GLU A 541 -74.82 8.23 -21.59
N SER A 542 -75.08 9.33 -20.88
CA SER A 542 -74.93 10.69 -21.41
C SER A 542 -73.46 11.00 -21.71
N VAL A 543 -72.53 10.55 -20.87
CA VAL A 543 -71.08 10.69 -21.10
C VAL A 543 -70.62 9.85 -22.29
N LYS A 544 -71.12 8.62 -22.43
CA LYS A 544 -70.82 7.75 -23.58
C LYS A 544 -71.23 8.43 -24.91
N LYS A 545 -72.43 9.02 -24.95
CA LYS A 545 -72.90 9.82 -26.10
C LYS A 545 -72.06 11.09 -26.32
N ALA A 546 -71.62 11.76 -25.26
CA ALA A 546 -70.73 12.92 -25.37
C ALA A 546 -69.36 12.55 -25.95
N ARG A 547 -68.74 11.44 -25.50
CA ARG A 547 -67.48 10.91 -26.06
C ARG A 547 -67.63 10.51 -27.52
N TYR A 548 -68.76 9.90 -27.91
CA TYR A 548 -69.05 9.57 -29.30
C TYR A 548 -69.14 10.82 -30.18
N ARG A 549 -69.86 11.86 -29.73
CA ARG A 549 -69.92 13.15 -30.43
C ARG A 549 -68.55 13.79 -30.57
N LEU A 550 -67.74 13.76 -29.52
CA LEU A 550 -66.37 14.26 -29.55
C LEU A 550 -65.50 13.49 -30.55
N LYS A 551 -65.56 12.15 -30.56
CA LYS A 551 -64.86 11.32 -31.57
C LYS A 551 -65.24 11.71 -33.01
N LYS A 552 -66.54 11.87 -33.27
CA LYS A 552 -67.05 12.26 -34.60
C LYS A 552 -66.54 13.64 -35.02
N LYS A 553 -66.47 14.59 -34.06
CA LYS A 553 -65.97 15.95 -34.28
C LYS A 553 -64.45 15.98 -34.53
N LEU A 554 -63.72 15.08 -33.88
CA LEU A 554 -62.29 14.86 -34.10
C LEU A 554 -61.99 14.01 -35.35
N LYS A 555 -63.02 13.54 -36.08
CA LYS A 555 -62.92 12.69 -37.27
C LYS A 555 -62.22 11.34 -37.03
N LEU A 556 -62.41 10.77 -35.84
CA LEU A 556 -61.88 9.44 -35.50
C LEU A 556 -62.79 8.33 -36.04
N THR A 557 -62.19 7.22 -36.46
CA THR A 557 -62.94 6.02 -36.87
C THR A 557 -63.54 5.31 -35.65
N GLU A 558 -64.52 4.40 -35.85
CA GLU A 558 -65.19 3.72 -34.72
C GLU A 558 -64.23 2.88 -33.88
N GLU A 559 -63.19 2.32 -34.51
CA GLU A 559 -62.15 1.48 -33.91
C GLU A 559 -61.09 2.31 -33.14
N GLU A 560 -60.89 3.57 -33.50
CA GLU A 560 -59.89 4.43 -32.86
C GLU A 560 -60.32 4.84 -31.44
N SER A 561 -59.47 4.54 -30.46
CA SER A 561 -59.65 4.99 -29.09
C SER A 561 -59.42 6.49 -28.98
N LEU A 562 -60.42 7.21 -28.44
CA LEU A 562 -60.30 8.65 -28.16
C LEU A 562 -59.10 8.94 -27.26
N ARG A 563 -58.83 8.07 -26.28
CA ARG A 563 -57.70 8.24 -25.36
C ARG A 563 -56.37 8.07 -26.09
N SER A 564 -56.23 7.03 -26.91
CA SER A 564 -55.01 6.76 -27.65
C SER A 564 -54.67 7.86 -28.65
N TYR A 565 -55.68 8.45 -29.31
CA TYR A 565 -55.49 9.63 -30.16
C TYR A 565 -54.95 10.83 -29.37
N LEU A 566 -55.46 11.06 -28.16
CA LEU A 566 -55.01 12.17 -27.32
C LEU A 566 -53.59 11.94 -26.76
N GLU A 567 -53.25 10.70 -26.42
CA GLU A 567 -51.90 10.32 -25.99
C GLU A 567 -50.86 10.44 -27.12
N GLN A 568 -51.24 10.21 -28.38
CA GLN A 568 -50.37 10.47 -29.55
C GLN A 568 -50.07 11.96 -29.77
N LEU A 569 -50.86 12.86 -29.18
CA LEU A 569 -50.65 14.31 -29.26
C LEU A 569 -49.79 14.85 -28.10
N GLN A 570 -49.47 14.01 -27.09
CA GLN A 570 -48.46 14.36 -26.07
C GLN A 570 -47.09 14.36 -26.75
#